data_AF-A0AB73SHN9-F1
#
_entry.id   AF-A0AB73SHN9-F1
#
_cell.length_a   1.000
_cell.length_b   1.000
_cell.length_c   1.000
_cell.angle_alpha   90.00
_cell.angle_beta   90.00
_cell.angle_gamma   90.00
#
_symmetry.space_group_name_H-M   'P 1'
#
loop_
_entity.id
_entity.type
_entity.pdbx_description
1 polymer ?
#
loop_
_entity_poly.entity_id
_entity_poly.type
_entity_poly.pdbx_seq_one_letter_code
_entity_poly.pdbx_strand_id
1 'polypeptide(L)'
;MRCTFYPTSALKSNTSGEITTISEIAIEKVYLAQGATDLRKSIDGLAAIVNEEFELDPFSPCLFVFCNRSRDKLKILVWEHNGFWLHYR
;
A
#
# COMPACT_ATOMS: atom_id res chain seq x y z
N MET A 1 -1.19 -13.59 15.42
CA MET A 1 -2.19 -12.79 14.68
C MET A 1 -1.58 -12.48 13.34
N ARG A 2 -1.99 -13.16 12.27
CA ARG A 2 -1.48 -12.88 10.92
C ARG A 2 -2.15 -11.62 10.42
N CYS A 3 -1.34 -10.67 9.96
CA CYS A 3 -1.86 -9.53 9.23
C CYS A 3 -2.33 -10.06 7.86
N THR A 4 -3.51 -9.68 7.37
CA THR A 4 -3.98 -10.09 6.04
C THR A 4 -4.25 -8.87 5.19
N PHE A 5 -3.62 -8.79 4.01
CA PHE A 5 -3.90 -7.76 3.04
C PHE A 5 -5.16 -8.13 2.28
N TYR A 6 -6.20 -7.31 2.40
CA TYR A 6 -7.35 -7.43 1.52
C TYR A 6 -7.12 -6.50 0.32
N PRO A 7 -7.21 -7.00 -0.93
CA PRO A 7 -7.30 -6.13 -2.08
C PRO A 7 -8.58 -5.32 -1.89
N THR A 8 -8.45 -4.03 -1.65
CA THR A 8 -9.62 -3.16 -1.60
C THR A 8 -10.12 -3.11 -3.04
N SER A 9 -11.28 -3.73 -3.29
CA SER A 9 -11.89 -3.94 -4.61
C SER A 9 -12.41 -2.65 -5.27
N ALA A 10 -11.83 -1.50 -4.94
CA ALA A 10 -12.33 -0.19 -5.28
C ALA A 10 -11.31 0.65 -6.06
N LEU A 11 -10.74 0.11 -7.13
CA LEU A 11 -10.32 0.91 -8.30
C LEU A 11 -10.53 0.04 -9.55
N LYS A 12 -11.79 -0.09 -9.99
CA LYS A 12 -12.06 -0.52 -11.36
C LYS A 12 -11.76 0.68 -12.25
N SER A 13 -10.60 0.72 -12.89
CA SER A 13 -10.39 1.53 -14.08
C SER A 13 -11.20 0.93 -15.23
N ASN A 14 -12.51 1.06 -15.14
CA ASN A 14 -13.40 0.84 -16.26
C ASN A 14 -13.72 2.20 -16.88
N THR A 15 -13.88 2.18 -18.20
CA THR A 15 -14.60 3.14 -19.05
C THR A 15 -13.74 4.25 -19.66
N SER A 16 -13.46 4.04 -20.95
CA SER A 16 -13.57 4.99 -22.04
C SER A 16 -14.40 6.23 -21.68
N GLY A 17 -13.79 7.41 -21.72
CA GLY A 17 -14.47 8.69 -21.61
C GLY A 17 -14.11 9.49 -20.37
N GLU A 18 -13.22 10.45 -20.57
CA GLU A 18 -13.18 11.76 -19.88
C GLU A 18 -13.21 11.76 -18.35
N ILE A 19 -12.02 11.78 -17.74
CA ILE A 19 -11.85 12.34 -16.39
C ILE A 19 -10.54 13.15 -16.36
N THR A 20 -10.65 14.46 -16.60
CA THR A 20 -9.66 15.45 -16.17
C THR A 20 -9.61 15.44 -14.64
N THR A 21 -8.42 15.34 -14.01
CA THR A 21 -8.00 16.02 -12.75
C THR A 21 -6.91 15.21 -11.99
N ILE A 22 -5.72 15.84 -11.89
CA ILE A 22 -4.49 15.53 -11.11
C ILE A 22 -3.67 14.27 -11.47
N SER A 23 -2.71 14.46 -12.38
CA SER A 23 -1.43 13.71 -12.51
C SER A 23 -1.44 12.24 -12.09
N GLU A 24 -1.92 11.40 -13.01
CA GLU A 24 -1.43 10.07 -13.44
C GLU A 24 -0.51 9.22 -12.54
N ILE A 25 -0.75 9.15 -11.22
CA ILE A 25 -0.23 8.03 -10.41
C ILE A 25 -1.18 6.86 -10.67
N ALA A 26 -0.85 6.01 -11.64
CA ALA A 26 -1.63 4.83 -11.99
C ALA A 26 -1.48 3.75 -10.91
N ILE A 27 -2.18 3.93 -9.78
CA ILE A 27 -2.22 2.95 -8.70
C ILE A 27 -3.19 1.83 -9.10
N GLU A 28 -2.67 0.65 -9.35
CA GLU A 28 -3.47 -0.48 -9.84
C GLU A 28 -4.27 -1.12 -8.71
N LYS A 29 -3.68 -1.24 -7.51
CA LYS A 29 -4.31 -1.90 -6.37
C LYS A 29 -3.94 -1.24 -5.04
N VAL A 30 -4.87 -1.32 -4.08
CA VAL A 30 -4.66 -0.89 -2.70
C VAL A 30 -4.84 -2.07 -1.78
N TYR A 31 -3.81 -2.32 -0.98
CA TYR A 31 -3.74 -3.38 0.00
C TYR A 31 -3.76 -2.76 1.41
N LEU A 32 -4.73 -3.15 2.23
CA LEU A 32 -4.81 -2.74 3.64
C LEU A 32 -4.40 -3.89 4.57
N ALA A 33 -3.35 -3.68 5.36
CA ALA A 33 -2.82 -4.67 6.29
C ALA A 33 -3.77 -4.79 7.49
N GLN A 34 -4.67 -5.78 7.49
CA GLN A 34 -5.56 -6.01 8.63
C GLN A 34 -4.81 -6.72 9.75
N GLY A 35 -4.26 -5.95 10.68
CA GLY A 35 -3.55 -6.47 11.85
C GLY A 35 -2.68 -5.40 12.51
N ALA A 36 -2.01 -5.78 13.60
CA ALA A 36 -1.02 -4.92 14.23
C ALA A 36 0.31 -5.04 13.50
N THR A 37 0.63 -4.08 12.63
CA THR A 37 1.97 -4.00 12.03
C THR A 37 2.86 -3.14 12.92
N ASP A 38 4.10 -3.56 13.16
CA ASP A 38 5.08 -2.71 13.84
C ASP A 38 5.50 -1.56 12.93
N LEU A 39 4.85 -0.42 13.09
CA LEU A 39 5.17 0.81 12.36
C LEU A 39 6.53 1.40 12.75
N ARG A 40 7.30 0.81 13.68
CA ARG A 40 8.69 1.20 13.95
C ARG A 40 9.65 0.75 12.84
N LYS A 41 9.24 -0.17 11.97
CA LYS A 41 10.04 -0.62 10.83
C LYS A 41 10.27 0.52 9.82
N SER A 42 11.46 0.51 9.21
CA SER A 42 11.83 1.36 8.07
C SER A 42 11.13 0.88 6.80
N ILE A 43 11.35 1.59 5.69
CA ILE A 43 10.88 1.21 4.35
C ILE A 43 11.24 -0.25 4.04
N ASP A 44 12.50 -0.64 4.20
CA ASP A 44 12.97 -2.00 3.89
C ASP A 44 12.25 -3.05 4.72
N GLY A 45 12.01 -2.76 6.00
CA GLY A 45 11.29 -3.67 6.90
C GLY A 45 9.81 -3.81 6.54
N LEU A 46 9.19 -2.76 5.98
CA LEU A 46 7.81 -2.82 5.48
C LEU A 46 7.74 -3.54 4.13
N ALA A 47 8.69 -3.29 3.22
CA ALA A 47 8.80 -3.98 1.94
C ALA A 47 9.06 -5.49 2.12
N ALA A 48 9.92 -5.86 3.08
CA ALA A 48 10.14 -7.26 3.47
C ALA A 48 8.87 -7.92 3.98
N ILE A 49 8.04 -7.20 4.76
CA ILE A 49 6.73 -7.71 5.18
C ILE A 49 5.82 -7.97 3.96
N VAL A 50 5.73 -7.03 3.02
CA VAL A 50 4.94 -7.20 1.78
C VAL A 50 5.37 -8.44 1.00
N ASN A 51 6.69 -8.66 0.89
CA ASN A 51 7.24 -9.78 0.16
C ASN A 51 7.12 -11.12 0.91
N GLU A 52 7.55 -11.16 2.17
CA GLU A 52 7.68 -12.40 2.97
C GLU A 52 6.37 -12.81 3.66
N GLU A 53 5.60 -11.86 4.19
CA GLU A 53 4.38 -12.18 4.95
C GLU A 53 3.15 -12.30 4.03
N PHE A 54 3.15 -11.56 2.92
CA PHE A 54 2.00 -11.46 2.04
C PHE A 54 2.22 -12.01 0.63
N GLU A 55 3.46 -12.41 0.29
CA GLU A 55 3.82 -12.96 -1.02
C GLU A 55 3.44 -12.00 -2.17
N LEU A 56 3.47 -10.70 -1.90
CA LEU A 56 3.18 -9.64 -2.87
C LEU A 56 4.48 -8.96 -3.32
N ASP A 57 4.45 -8.37 -4.51
CA ASP A 57 5.57 -7.60 -5.02
C ASP A 57 5.52 -6.15 -4.50
N PRO A 58 6.47 -5.70 -3.65
CA PRO A 58 6.52 -4.33 -3.16
C PRO A 58 6.88 -3.31 -4.25
N PHE A 59 7.43 -3.74 -5.39
CA PHE A 59 7.79 -2.87 -6.52
C PHE A 59 6.65 -2.67 -7.52
N SER A 60 5.53 -3.35 -7.32
CA SER A 60 4.34 -3.17 -8.14
C SER A 60 3.70 -1.80 -7.86
N PRO A 61 2.94 -1.23 -8.81
CA PRO A 61 2.23 0.05 -8.67
C PRO A 61 1.02 -0.08 -7.73
N CYS A 62 1.29 -0.44 -6.48
CA CYS A 62 0.33 -0.79 -5.46
C CYS A 62 0.57 0.05 -4.20
N LEU A 63 -0.52 0.39 -3.50
CA LEU A 63 -0.45 1.03 -2.19
C LEU A 63 -0.53 -0.02 -1.10
N PHE A 64 0.48 -0.08 -0.23
CA PHE A 64 0.46 -0.93 0.96
C PHE A 64 0.23 -0.06 2.19
N VAL A 65 -0.97 -0.16 2.75
CA VAL A 65 -1.40 0.61 3.92
C VAL A 65 -1.23 -0.23 5.18
N PHE A 66 -0.43 0.28 6.11
CA PHE A 66 -0.14 -0.33 7.41
C PHE A 66 -0.76 0.48 8.54
N CYS A 67 -1.44 -0.20 9.44
CA CYS A 67 -2.03 0.37 10.64
C CYS A 67 -1.32 -0.16 11.88
N ASN A 68 -1.19 0.67 12.91
CA ASN A 68 -0.76 0.16 14.21
C ASN A 68 -1.90 -0.60 14.92
N ARG A 69 -1.57 -1.24 16.06
CA ARG A 69 -2.55 -1.99 16.87
C ARG A 69 -3.74 -1.14 17.34
N SER A 70 -3.49 0.13 17.67
CA SER A 70 -4.50 1.08 18.16
C SER A 70 -5.30 1.75 17.03
N ARG A 71 -4.93 1.51 15.77
CA ARG A 71 -5.43 2.19 14.56
C ARG A 71 -5.36 3.72 14.62
N ASP A 72 -4.42 4.27 15.39
CA ASP A 72 -4.23 5.72 15.55
C ASP A 72 -3.17 6.29 14.59
N LYS A 73 -2.31 5.43 14.04
CA LYS A 73 -1.20 5.76 13.14
C LYS A 73 -1.28 4.93 11.88
N LEU A 74 -0.99 5.59 10.77
CA LEU A 74 -1.01 5.00 9.44
C LEU A 74 0.34 5.23 8.74
N LYS A 75 0.83 4.18 8.10
CA LYS A 75 1.93 4.26 7.14
C LYS A 75 1.44 3.75 5.79
N ILE A 76 1.77 4.45 4.72
CA ILE A 76 1.47 4.01 3.36
C ILE A 76 2.79 3.91 2.61
N LEU A 77 3.10 2.70 2.16
CA LEU A 77 4.26 2.40 1.33
C LEU A 77 3.79 2.31 -0.13
N VAL A 78 4.49 3.02 -1.02
CA VAL A 78 4.27 2.96 -2.47
C VAL A 78 5.61 3.00 -3.20
N TRP A 79 5.71 2.25 -4.28
CA TRP A 79 6.85 2.31 -5.19
C TRP A 79 6.49 3.18 -6.40
N GLU A 80 7.27 4.24 -6.62
CA GLU A 80 7.06 5.18 -7.72
C GLU A 80 8.41 5.71 -8.23
N HIS A 81 8.56 5.88 -9.55
CA HIS A 81 9.76 6.48 -10.17
C HIS A 81 11.10 5.90 -9.68
N ASN A 82 11.18 4.57 -9.52
CA ASN A 82 12.36 3.84 -9.00
C ASN A 82 12.72 4.12 -7.52
N GLY A 83 11.76 4.58 -6.72
CA GLY A 83 11.95 4.82 -5.30
C GLY A 83 10.75 4.42 -4.46
N PHE A 84 11.00 4.13 -3.19
CA PHE A 84 9.95 3.96 -2.21
C PHE A 84 9.56 5.30 -1.60
N TRP A 85 8.26 5.57 -1.61
CA TRP A 85 7.65 6.66 -0.89
C TRP A 85 6.94 6.12 0.34
N LEU A 86 7.11 6.82 1.45
CA LEU A 86 6.50 6.47 2.72
C LEU A 86 5.72 7.67 3.24
N HIS A 87 4.39 7.58 3.18
CA HIS A 87 3.53 8.55 3.85
C HIS A 87 3.26 8.11 5.29
N TYR A 88 3.35 9.06 6.21
CA TYR A 88 3.09 8.83 7.63
C TYR A 88 2.07 9.85 8.14
N ARG A 89 1.01 9.36 8.78
CA ARG A 89 -0.02 10.17 9.41
C ARG A 89 -0.36 9.66 10.80
#